data_AF-A0A840C8F6-F1
#
_entry.id   AF-A0A840C8F6-F1
#
_cell.length_a   1.000
_cell.length_b   1.000
_cell.length_c   1.000
_cell.angle_alpha   90.00
_cell.angle_beta   90.00
_cell.angle_gamma   90.00
#
_symmetry.space_group_name_H-M   'P 1'
#
loop_
_entity.id
_entity.type
_entity.pdbx_description
1 polymer ?
#
loop_
_entity_poly.entity_id
_entity_poly.type
_entity_poly.pdbx_seq_one_letter_code
_entity_poly.pdbx_strand_id
1 'polypeptide(L)'
;MCTTCAMLRAHSEPCPYDTASAAINAYDDSIGLTELADAAAGSQTAYSLAADQVFHGTLSDSADTDWVAVTLVAGESYVVDLYGEGSTGAVVDPLLKIHAGNGSLLLQNDDSGVSANSQLTFTPTSSGTYYLAAQSHYTSSASISDTGGYALALRQVAAPDTAEILSASDIAEYLTTGYWLDAGRIPHALVPGPANVVSVNLTALSADGQQLARWALDAWADVTGLTFQETTAAADIIYSESGAGGFASSMISGTEILSASVNIGTDMLQTHGTTIDSYSFQAYMHETGHALGLGHAGYYNTAADYGVDNEYANDSWQMSLMSYFSQSDNTDVDASKAFAVTPMMADIIAAQAIYGEGNAHAGNTRYGHNSNAGGYLETLFDVIVDGGSSRFVDGNTPVAVTLYDSGGIDKIDLRPDQFDQSVDLRAGGISDVMGLRGNLLIAEGTVIEKFIAGAGNDRVQGNGAANRLAGQEGRDKLLGAGGKDTLLGNAGRDKLLGGAGGDTLSGGSHNDRLNGQAGNDTLTGGKGRDVFIFNAGHDTITDFRSGRDSILLDDGFWTADLGARDVVDHFASIVAGDAVFAFDDGSTLTVQNVAALDQLYTDIAFA
;
A
#
# COMPACT_ATOMS: atom_id res chain seq x y z
N MET A 1 30.76 -12.25 -26.97
CA MET A 1 30.09 -11.63 -25.81
C MET A 1 29.07 -10.63 -26.36
N CYS A 2 27.90 -11.15 -26.71
CA CYS A 2 26.73 -10.43 -27.19
C CYS A 2 25.55 -11.30 -26.75
N THR A 3 25.17 -11.19 -25.48
CA THR A 3 23.98 -11.79 -24.85
C THR A 3 23.90 -11.33 -23.39
N THR A 4 23.74 -10.02 -23.16
CA THR A 4 23.23 -9.47 -21.88
C THR A 4 22.67 -8.03 -21.97
N CYS A 5 22.56 -7.44 -23.17
CA CYS A 5 21.99 -6.09 -23.35
C CYS A 5 20.63 -6.11 -24.07
N ALA A 6 19.71 -7.00 -23.67
CA ALA A 6 18.39 -7.10 -24.31
C ALA A 6 17.19 -7.10 -23.34
N MET A 7 17.36 -6.62 -22.09
CA MET A 7 16.23 -6.40 -21.16
C MET A 7 16.23 -5.07 -20.42
N LEU A 8 17.13 -4.14 -20.77
CA LEU A 8 17.12 -2.80 -20.21
C LEU A 8 17.16 -1.80 -21.36
N ARG A 9 16.00 -1.28 -21.75
CA ARG A 9 15.79 0.07 -22.31
C ARG A 9 14.33 0.32 -22.72
N ALA A 10 13.69 1.23 -22.00
CA ALA A 10 13.18 2.51 -22.49
C ALA A 10 12.95 3.33 -21.20
N HIS A 11 13.85 4.19 -20.76
CA HIS A 11 13.95 5.57 -21.23
C HIS A 11 15.41 6.04 -21.25
N SER A 12 15.72 6.86 -22.24
CA SER A 12 17.03 7.45 -22.48
C SER A 12 17.01 8.93 -22.15
N GLU A 13 17.82 9.36 -21.19
CA GLU A 13 18.71 10.54 -21.26
C GLU A 13 19.97 10.20 -20.43
N PRO A 14 21.18 10.62 -20.85
CA PRO A 14 22.42 10.23 -20.20
C PRO A 14 22.64 11.02 -18.90
N CYS A 15 22.98 10.28 -17.85
CA CYS A 15 23.48 10.73 -16.56
C CYS A 15 24.50 11.89 -16.65
N PRO A 16 24.28 13.02 -15.97
CA PRO A 16 25.34 13.96 -15.64
C PRO A 16 25.38 14.20 -14.12
N TYR A 17 26.12 13.38 -13.37
CA TYR A 17 26.48 13.72 -12.00
C TYR A 17 27.97 13.51 -11.75
N ASP A 18 28.65 14.62 -11.47
CA ASP A 18 29.85 14.63 -10.63
C ASP A 18 29.90 15.92 -9.78
N THR A 19 30.04 15.71 -8.46
CA THR A 19 30.30 16.66 -7.36
C THR A 19 29.21 17.66 -6.93
N ALA A 20 29.27 18.01 -5.64
CA ALA A 20 28.40 18.92 -4.85
C ALA A 20 28.20 20.35 -5.40
N SER A 21 28.65 20.64 -6.62
CA SER A 21 28.24 21.81 -7.40
C SER A 21 26.91 21.64 -8.13
N ALA A 22 26.28 20.45 -8.07
CA ALA A 22 25.11 20.13 -8.88
C ALA A 22 23.80 20.86 -8.49
N ALA A 23 23.67 21.37 -7.25
CA ALA A 23 22.54 22.23 -6.91
C ALA A 23 22.60 23.60 -7.63
N ILE A 24 23.78 24.06 -8.06
CA ILE A 24 23.94 25.34 -8.78
C ILE A 24 23.78 25.17 -10.30
N ASN A 25 23.98 23.97 -10.85
CA ASN A 25 23.97 23.76 -12.30
C ASN A 25 22.56 23.59 -12.91
N ALA A 26 21.51 23.55 -12.09
CA ALA A 26 20.12 23.49 -12.57
C ALA A 26 19.45 24.88 -12.69
N TYR A 27 20.05 25.93 -12.12
CA TYR A 27 19.51 27.29 -12.16
C TYR A 27 20.26 28.15 -13.17
N ASP A 28 19.54 29.04 -13.87
CA ASP A 28 20.17 30.03 -14.74
C ASP A 28 20.73 31.19 -13.92
N ASP A 29 21.97 31.03 -13.42
CA ASP A 29 22.75 32.08 -12.76
C ASP A 29 23.34 33.10 -13.78
N SER A 30 23.05 32.98 -15.08
CA SER A 30 23.60 33.91 -16.08
C SER A 30 23.02 35.33 -15.96
N ILE A 31 21.92 35.50 -15.21
CA ILE A 31 21.22 36.76 -14.99
C ILE A 31 21.52 37.36 -13.60
N GLY A 32 22.04 36.56 -12.65
CA GLY A 32 22.51 36.92 -11.31
C GLY A 32 21.85 38.14 -10.69
N LEU A 33 20.66 37.98 -10.09
CA LEU A 33 19.97 39.07 -9.40
C LEU A 33 20.60 39.27 -8.02
N THR A 34 21.62 40.12 -7.94
CA THR A 34 22.26 40.46 -6.66
C THR A 34 21.57 41.65 -6.02
N GLU A 35 21.39 41.57 -4.71
CA GLU A 35 20.99 42.68 -3.88
C GLU A 35 22.01 43.83 -3.97
N LEU A 36 21.53 45.02 -4.37
CA LEU A 36 22.35 46.24 -4.47
C LEU A 36 22.01 47.27 -3.36
N ALA A 37 20.87 47.07 -2.71
CA ALA A 37 20.31 47.83 -1.59
C ALA A 37 19.38 46.90 -0.81
N ASP A 38 19.30 47.09 0.51
CA ASP A 38 18.46 46.32 1.43
C ASP A 38 17.10 45.89 0.81
N ALA A 39 16.85 44.59 0.74
CA ALA A 39 15.61 43.97 0.30
C ALA A 39 14.53 43.91 1.39
N ALA A 40 14.58 44.86 2.34
CA ALA A 40 13.67 45.11 3.44
C ALA A 40 12.25 44.52 3.31
N ALA A 41 11.87 43.76 4.33
CA ALA A 41 10.58 43.09 4.43
C ALA A 41 9.39 44.01 4.13
N GLY A 42 8.64 43.65 3.08
CA GLY A 42 7.35 44.25 2.79
C GLY A 42 6.93 44.14 1.32
N SER A 43 5.65 44.41 1.06
CA SER A 43 5.06 44.38 -0.27
C SER A 43 5.53 45.51 -1.21
N GLN A 44 6.47 46.34 -0.76
CA GLN A 44 7.11 47.41 -1.53
C GLN A 44 8.56 47.07 -1.90
N THR A 45 8.99 45.82 -1.70
CA THR A 45 10.32 45.38 -2.14
C THR A 45 10.58 45.74 -3.60
N ALA A 46 11.82 46.16 -3.88
CA ALA A 46 12.25 46.51 -5.22
C ALA A 46 12.69 45.29 -6.06
N TYR A 47 12.79 44.12 -5.43
CA TYR A 47 13.29 42.91 -6.06
C TYR A 47 12.18 41.99 -6.50
N SER A 48 12.31 41.48 -7.72
CA SER A 48 11.42 40.49 -8.27
C SER A 48 12.18 39.34 -8.89
N LEU A 49 11.76 38.12 -8.60
CA LEU A 49 12.35 36.88 -9.10
C LEU A 49 11.32 36.17 -10.00
N ALA A 50 11.75 35.74 -11.19
CA ALA A 50 10.97 34.88 -12.06
C ALA A 50 11.29 33.39 -11.79
N ALA A 51 10.48 32.49 -12.32
CA ALA A 51 10.80 31.06 -12.28
C ALA A 51 12.14 30.77 -12.98
N ASP A 52 12.86 29.79 -12.45
CA ASP A 52 14.18 29.29 -12.84
C ASP A 52 15.33 30.29 -12.67
N GLN A 53 15.14 31.30 -11.82
CA GLN A 53 16.14 32.31 -11.47
C GLN A 53 16.63 32.18 -10.01
N VAL A 54 17.79 32.79 -9.75
CA VAL A 54 18.39 32.92 -8.41
C VAL A 54 18.52 34.39 -8.04
N PHE A 55 18.19 34.71 -6.79
CA PHE A 55 18.47 35.97 -6.12
C PHE A 55 19.55 35.80 -5.07
N HIS A 56 20.56 36.67 -5.07
CA HIS A 56 21.70 36.66 -4.15
C HIS A 56 21.57 37.85 -3.19
N GLY A 57 21.33 37.57 -1.91
CA GLY A 57 21.10 38.59 -0.88
C GLY A 57 22.09 38.52 0.28
N THR A 58 22.00 39.48 1.20
CA THR A 58 22.82 39.54 2.41
C THR A 58 22.02 40.04 3.60
N LEU A 59 21.83 39.17 4.59
CA LEU A 59 21.26 39.57 5.88
C LEU A 59 22.28 40.42 6.66
N SER A 60 21.97 41.70 6.83
CA SER A 60 22.85 42.72 7.38
C SER A 60 22.90 42.73 8.92
N ASP A 61 21.84 42.26 9.58
CA ASP A 61 21.77 41.99 11.01
C ASP A 61 20.85 40.80 11.33
N SER A 62 20.84 40.34 12.59
CA SER A 62 20.08 39.14 13.00
C SER A 62 18.55 39.32 13.03
N ALA A 63 18.07 40.54 12.84
CA ALA A 63 16.64 40.86 12.70
C ALA A 63 16.27 41.18 11.24
N ASP A 64 17.25 41.13 10.34
CA ASP A 64 17.05 41.41 8.93
C ASP A 64 16.15 40.35 8.29
N THR A 65 15.30 40.81 7.39
CA THR A 65 14.38 39.95 6.66
C THR A 65 14.19 40.57 5.29
N ASP A 66 14.58 39.82 4.29
CA ASP A 66 14.53 40.26 2.90
C ASP A 66 13.31 39.66 2.23
N TRP A 67 12.56 40.48 1.49
CA TRP A 67 11.42 40.04 0.69
C TRP A 67 11.75 40.17 -0.79
N VAL A 68 11.47 39.12 -1.56
CA VAL A 68 11.59 39.11 -3.01
C VAL A 68 10.23 38.78 -3.61
N ALA A 69 9.72 39.65 -4.48
CA ALA A 69 8.42 39.45 -5.12
C ALA A 69 8.50 38.39 -6.22
N VAL A 70 7.51 37.51 -6.30
CA VAL A 70 7.39 36.51 -7.37
C VAL A 70 5.99 36.56 -7.96
N THR A 71 5.85 36.27 -9.26
CA THR A 71 4.53 36.14 -9.90
C THR A 71 4.28 34.67 -10.18
N LEU A 72 3.29 34.10 -9.50
CA LEU A 72 2.96 32.68 -9.59
C LEU A 72 1.61 32.49 -10.26
N VAL A 73 1.45 31.40 -10.99
CA VAL A 73 0.24 31.04 -11.74
C VAL A 73 -0.54 29.98 -10.96
N ALA A 74 -1.84 30.19 -10.80
CA ALA A 74 -2.73 29.24 -10.13
C ALA A 74 -2.60 27.83 -10.73
N GLY A 75 -2.36 26.83 -9.88
CA GLY A 75 -2.27 25.43 -10.26
C GLY A 75 -0.92 24.97 -10.84
N GLU A 76 0.05 25.86 -10.98
CA GLU A 76 1.43 25.47 -11.31
C GLU A 76 2.23 25.27 -10.02
N SER A 77 3.05 24.23 -9.94
CA SER A 77 3.88 23.94 -8.76
C SER A 77 5.24 24.63 -8.86
N TYR A 78 5.73 25.14 -7.72
CA TYR A 78 7.03 25.81 -7.65
C TYR A 78 7.82 25.29 -6.46
N VAL A 79 9.12 25.07 -6.64
CA VAL A 79 10.06 24.79 -5.55
C VAL A 79 10.90 26.04 -5.29
N VAL A 80 11.05 26.38 -4.02
CA VAL A 80 11.82 27.52 -3.54
C VAL A 80 12.93 27.02 -2.64
N ASP A 81 14.17 27.30 -3.00
CA ASP A 81 15.36 26.92 -2.25
C ASP A 81 16.00 28.15 -1.63
N LEU A 82 16.40 28.06 -0.36
CA LEU A 82 17.12 29.10 0.35
C LEU A 82 18.36 28.50 1.02
N TYR A 83 19.54 28.95 0.62
CA TYR A 83 20.80 28.44 1.16
C TYR A 83 21.78 29.56 1.49
N GLY A 84 22.62 29.32 2.50
CA GLY A 84 23.72 30.23 2.81
C GLY A 84 24.79 30.20 1.71
N GLU A 85 25.28 31.37 1.30
CA GLU A 85 26.33 31.48 0.29
C GLU A 85 27.47 32.43 0.69
N GLY A 86 28.66 32.20 0.12
CA GLY A 86 29.86 32.99 0.35
C GLY A 86 30.90 32.30 1.25
N SER A 87 32.19 32.42 0.88
CA SER A 87 33.30 31.71 1.54
C SER A 87 33.67 32.25 2.94
N THR A 88 33.14 33.41 3.33
CA THR A 88 33.38 34.04 4.64
C THR A 88 32.13 34.83 5.06
N GLY A 89 31.24 34.19 5.83
CA GLY A 89 30.02 34.82 6.35
C GLY A 89 28.76 34.49 5.56
N ALA A 90 28.50 33.21 5.31
CA ALA A 90 27.19 32.73 4.84
C ALA A 90 26.21 32.65 6.02
N VAL A 91 24.91 32.81 5.74
CA VAL A 91 23.86 32.47 6.71
C VAL A 91 23.92 30.96 6.96
N VAL A 92 24.10 30.54 8.20
CA VAL A 92 24.30 29.11 8.51
C VAL A 92 22.99 28.35 8.58
N ASP A 93 21.93 29.01 9.02
CA ASP A 93 20.61 28.42 9.28
C ASP A 93 19.51 29.37 8.79
N PRO A 94 19.35 29.50 7.46
CA PRO A 94 18.28 30.29 6.88
C PRO A 94 16.88 29.78 7.28
N LEU A 95 15.90 30.68 7.26
CA LEU A 95 14.48 30.39 7.39
C LEU A 95 13.75 31.04 6.22
N LEU A 96 13.12 30.19 5.42
CA LEU A 96 12.34 30.56 4.24
C LEU A 96 10.86 30.72 4.60
N LYS A 97 10.23 31.77 4.09
CA LYS A 97 8.80 32.05 4.24
C LYS A 97 8.17 32.41 2.90
N ILE A 98 6.91 32.01 2.68
CA ILE A 98 6.10 32.43 1.55
C ILE A 98 4.92 33.24 2.07
N HIS A 99 4.75 34.46 1.56
CA HIS A 99 3.65 35.36 1.88
C HIS A 99 2.72 35.56 0.69
N ALA A 100 1.43 35.69 0.95
CA ALA A 100 0.43 36.09 -0.03
C ALA A 100 0.64 37.54 -0.49
N GLY A 101 -0.01 37.93 -1.59
CA GLY A 101 0.08 39.31 -2.13
C GLY A 101 -0.37 40.43 -1.18
N ASN A 102 -1.15 40.10 -0.14
CA ASN A 102 -1.55 41.02 0.93
C ASN A 102 -0.55 41.07 2.11
N GLY A 103 0.53 40.29 2.07
CA GLY A 103 1.57 40.18 3.08
C GLY A 103 1.32 39.13 4.17
N SER A 104 0.18 38.42 4.18
CA SER A 104 -0.05 37.36 5.16
C SER A 104 0.87 36.16 4.90
N LEU A 105 1.46 35.62 5.96
CA LEU A 105 2.25 34.39 5.89
C LEU A 105 1.37 33.21 5.43
N LEU A 106 1.88 32.41 4.50
CA LEU A 106 1.25 31.18 4.00
C LEU A 106 2.00 29.95 4.47
N LEU A 107 3.30 29.89 4.17
CA LEU A 107 4.16 28.75 4.46
C LEU A 107 5.50 29.24 5.02
N GLN A 108 6.17 28.40 5.80
CA GLN A 108 7.53 28.62 6.25
C GLN A 108 8.26 27.30 6.45
N ASN A 109 9.57 27.29 6.22
CA ASN A 109 10.45 26.17 6.52
C ASN A 109 11.85 26.69 6.85
N ASP A 110 12.51 26.12 7.84
CA ASP A 110 13.90 26.41 8.22
C ASP A 110 14.88 25.31 7.81
N ASP A 111 14.45 24.05 7.64
CA ASP A 111 15.37 22.96 7.31
C ASP A 111 14.97 22.12 6.07
N SER A 112 15.97 21.78 5.27
CA SER A 112 15.87 20.91 4.11
C SER A 112 16.78 19.71 4.36
N GLY A 113 16.32 18.83 5.25
CA GLY A 113 16.95 17.54 5.42
C GLY A 113 18.19 17.51 6.32
N VAL A 114 19.42 17.42 5.76
CA VAL A 114 20.68 17.26 6.54
C VAL A 114 21.53 18.52 6.60
N SER A 115 21.12 19.56 5.86
CA SER A 115 21.69 20.90 5.94
C SER A 115 20.66 21.82 6.58
N ALA A 116 21.15 22.84 7.28
CA ALA A 116 20.33 23.94 7.79
C ALA A 116 19.84 24.92 6.68
N ASN A 117 19.95 24.54 5.40
CA ASN A 117 19.30 25.26 4.30
C ASN A 117 17.79 25.01 4.36
N SER A 118 16.98 25.86 3.73
CA SER A 118 15.52 25.71 3.72
C SER A 118 14.98 25.47 2.31
N GLN A 119 13.87 24.74 2.20
CA GLN A 119 13.17 24.54 0.93
C GLN A 119 11.65 24.53 1.14
N LEU A 120 10.88 25.08 0.20
CA LEU A 120 9.41 24.98 0.19
C LEU A 120 8.90 24.64 -1.21
N THR A 121 7.95 23.71 -1.30
CA THR A 121 7.11 23.54 -2.49
C THR A 121 5.81 24.33 -2.29
N PHE A 122 5.36 25.04 -3.34
CA PHE A 122 4.15 25.84 -3.27
C PHE A 122 3.40 25.87 -4.60
N THR A 123 2.10 25.59 -4.52
CA THR A 123 1.16 25.68 -5.66
C THR A 123 0.07 26.69 -5.30
N PRO A 124 0.08 27.89 -5.92
CA PRO A 124 -0.89 28.92 -5.59
C PRO A 124 -2.29 28.52 -6.05
N THR A 125 -3.30 28.86 -5.24
CA THR A 125 -4.72 28.70 -5.59
C THR A 125 -5.27 29.88 -6.42
N SER A 126 -4.49 30.95 -6.54
CA SER A 126 -4.83 32.15 -7.32
C SER A 126 -3.60 32.72 -8.00
N SER A 127 -3.67 33.05 -9.29
CA SER A 127 -2.55 33.70 -9.97
C SER A 127 -2.34 35.11 -9.42
N GLY A 128 -1.11 35.49 -9.14
CA GLY A 128 -0.82 36.79 -8.57
C GLY A 128 0.59 36.93 -8.04
N THR A 129 0.84 38.04 -7.35
CA THR A 129 2.11 38.31 -6.68
C THR A 129 2.14 37.66 -5.31
N TYR A 130 3.23 36.96 -5.02
CA TYR A 130 3.59 36.40 -3.73
C TYR A 130 4.97 36.96 -3.33
N TYR A 131 5.35 36.80 -2.07
CA TYR A 131 6.66 37.25 -1.59
C TYR A 131 7.39 36.09 -0.92
N LEU A 132 8.59 35.83 -1.39
CA LEU A 132 9.53 34.91 -0.77
C LEU A 132 10.35 35.72 0.23
N ALA A 133 10.43 35.25 1.48
CA ALA A 133 11.14 35.94 2.53
C ALA A 133 12.29 35.09 3.07
N ALA A 134 13.48 35.67 3.11
CA ALA A 134 14.69 35.09 3.65
C ALA A 134 15.04 35.77 4.98
N GLN A 135 15.35 34.97 6.00
CA GLN A 135 15.78 35.43 7.31
C GLN A 135 16.68 34.38 7.96
N SER A 136 17.32 34.71 9.09
CA SER A 136 18.00 33.74 9.94
C SER A 136 16.99 33.07 10.89
N HIS A 137 17.09 31.75 11.11
CA HIS A 137 16.33 31.05 12.15
C HIS A 137 16.92 31.32 13.55
N TYR A 138 18.25 31.45 13.65
CA TYR A 138 18.96 31.62 14.93
C TYR A 138 18.95 33.06 15.43
N THR A 139 18.69 33.25 16.73
CA THR A 139 18.60 34.59 17.35
C THR A 139 19.45 34.81 18.62
N SER A 140 20.41 33.94 18.99
CA SER A 140 21.16 34.15 20.26
C SER A 140 22.51 33.43 20.49
N SER A 141 23.20 32.88 19.48
CA SER A 141 24.46 32.14 19.68
C SER A 141 25.67 32.90 19.13
N ALA A 142 26.59 33.36 20.00
CA ALA A 142 27.80 34.12 19.60
C ALA A 142 28.81 33.33 18.74
N SER A 143 28.53 32.07 18.40
CA SER A 143 29.40 31.16 17.67
C SER A 143 28.90 30.74 16.28
N ILE A 144 27.73 31.24 15.84
CA ILE A 144 27.12 30.95 14.54
C ILE A 144 26.80 32.30 13.86
N SER A 145 26.97 32.42 12.54
CA SER A 145 26.68 33.67 11.83
C SER A 145 25.19 33.79 11.52
N ASP A 146 24.48 34.58 12.33
CA ASP A 146 23.06 34.98 12.15
C ASP A 146 22.88 36.03 11.04
N THR A 147 23.94 36.29 10.27
CA THR A 147 24.06 37.34 9.24
C THR A 147 24.98 36.83 8.16
N GLY A 148 24.80 37.29 6.92
CA GLY A 148 25.63 36.80 5.83
C GLY A 148 24.94 36.69 4.49
N GLY A 149 25.69 36.22 3.51
CA GLY A 149 25.19 35.95 2.17
C GLY A 149 24.23 34.75 2.14
N TYR A 150 23.20 34.86 1.31
CA TYR A 150 22.31 33.75 0.97
C TYR A 150 21.92 33.81 -0.51
N ALA A 151 21.55 32.67 -1.08
CA ALA A 151 20.88 32.61 -2.36
C ALA A 151 19.49 32.00 -2.22
N LEU A 152 18.54 32.62 -2.92
CA LEU A 152 17.13 32.29 -2.97
C LEU A 152 16.78 31.95 -4.42
N ALA A 153 16.44 30.69 -4.67
CA ALA A 153 16.11 30.21 -6.00
C ALA A 153 14.64 29.82 -6.09
N LEU A 154 14.01 30.09 -7.23
CA LEU A 154 12.65 29.68 -7.55
C LEU A 154 12.70 28.82 -8.80
N ARG A 155 12.11 27.63 -8.77
CA ARG A 155 11.97 26.74 -9.92
C ARG A 155 10.50 26.45 -10.16
N GLN A 156 10.02 26.56 -11.40
CA GLN A 156 8.73 25.98 -11.75
C GLN A 156 8.93 24.48 -11.98
N VAL A 157 8.16 23.65 -11.29
CA VAL A 157 8.16 22.21 -11.51
C VAL A 157 6.94 21.84 -12.31
N ALA A 158 7.08 20.85 -13.18
CA ALA A 158 5.92 20.28 -13.85
C ALA A 158 4.92 19.87 -12.76
N ALA A 159 3.64 20.21 -12.96
CA ALA A 159 2.60 19.59 -12.15
C ALA A 159 2.79 18.07 -12.23
N PRO A 160 2.66 17.33 -11.12
CA PRO A 160 2.83 15.90 -11.14
C PRO A 160 1.91 15.29 -12.21
N ASP A 161 2.39 14.26 -12.92
CA ASP A 161 1.53 13.49 -13.84
C ASP A 161 0.65 12.58 -12.99
N THR A 162 -0.31 13.19 -12.28
CA THR A 162 -1.20 12.54 -11.32
C THR A 162 -2.19 11.58 -11.99
N ALA A 163 -2.12 11.39 -13.29
CA ALA A 163 -2.93 10.41 -14.01
C ALA A 163 -2.34 8.99 -13.96
N GLU A 164 -1.03 8.84 -13.67
CA GLU A 164 -0.39 7.53 -13.65
C GLU A 164 -0.70 6.79 -12.34
N ILE A 165 -1.21 5.56 -12.46
CA ILE A 165 -1.38 4.63 -11.34
C ILE A 165 -0.16 3.71 -11.34
N LEU A 166 0.67 3.79 -10.29
CA LEU A 166 1.87 2.98 -10.15
C LEU A 166 1.59 1.61 -9.55
N SER A 167 2.41 0.62 -9.92
CA SER A 167 2.41 -0.68 -9.24
C SER A 167 3.06 -0.57 -7.86
N ALA A 168 2.81 -1.54 -6.97
CA ALA A 168 3.45 -1.57 -5.66
C ALA A 168 5.00 -1.62 -5.76
N SER A 169 5.54 -2.27 -6.80
CA SER A 169 6.97 -2.34 -7.04
C SER A 169 7.57 -1.01 -7.50
N ASP A 170 6.86 -0.26 -8.34
CA ASP A 170 7.31 1.07 -8.78
C ASP A 170 7.30 2.06 -7.61
N ILE A 171 6.25 2.00 -6.78
CA ILE A 171 6.19 2.77 -5.53
C ILE A 171 7.37 2.38 -4.62
N ALA A 172 7.64 1.08 -4.44
CA ALA A 172 8.76 0.62 -3.63
C ALA A 172 10.14 1.09 -4.15
N GLU A 173 10.33 1.16 -5.46
CA GLU A 173 11.53 1.75 -6.06
C GLU A 173 11.62 3.24 -5.73
N TYR A 174 10.51 3.96 -5.78
CA TYR A 174 10.47 5.37 -5.37
C TYR A 174 10.83 5.56 -3.89
N LEU A 175 10.26 4.75 -2.98
CA LEU A 175 10.56 4.78 -1.55
C LEU A 175 12.04 4.52 -1.25
N THR A 176 12.69 3.61 -2.00
CA THR A 176 14.09 3.22 -1.74
C THR A 176 15.11 4.05 -2.52
N THR A 177 14.71 4.66 -3.63
CA THR A 177 15.62 5.33 -4.56
C THR A 177 15.11 6.71 -4.97
N GLY A 178 13.90 6.78 -5.54
CA GLY A 178 13.33 8.01 -6.12
C GLY A 178 13.34 9.19 -5.16
N TYR A 179 12.70 9.05 -4.01
CA TYR A 179 12.63 10.08 -2.98
C TYR A 179 14.01 10.63 -2.59
N TRP A 180 15.01 9.75 -2.42
CA TRP A 180 16.35 10.17 -2.04
C TRP A 180 17.05 10.95 -3.13
N LEU A 181 16.90 10.53 -4.39
CA LEU A 181 17.47 11.23 -5.53
C LEU A 181 16.84 12.61 -5.72
N ASP A 182 15.52 12.73 -5.55
CA ASP A 182 14.83 14.01 -5.63
C ASP A 182 15.23 14.95 -4.48
N ALA A 183 15.53 14.38 -3.31
CA ALA A 183 16.16 15.10 -2.20
C ALA A 183 17.66 15.43 -2.41
N GLY A 184 18.24 15.12 -3.58
CA GLY A 184 19.66 15.34 -3.88
C GLY A 184 20.61 14.45 -3.07
N ARG A 185 20.11 13.33 -2.55
CA ARG A 185 20.86 12.36 -1.72
C ARG A 185 21.10 11.07 -2.47
N ILE A 186 22.12 10.35 -2.02
CA ILE A 186 22.36 8.97 -2.45
C ILE A 186 21.44 8.07 -1.62
N PRO A 187 20.76 7.09 -2.23
CA PRO A 187 20.01 6.07 -1.51
C PRO A 187 20.84 5.45 -0.37
N HIS A 188 20.23 5.34 0.81
CA HIS A 188 20.91 4.87 2.01
C HIS A 188 19.98 4.07 2.90
N ALA A 189 20.54 3.11 3.62
CA ALA A 189 19.82 2.24 4.53
C ALA A 189 20.64 1.92 5.77
N LEU A 190 19.95 1.49 6.83
CA LEU A 190 20.60 1.01 8.04
C LEU A 190 21.26 -0.33 7.76
N VAL A 191 22.50 -0.50 8.20
CA VAL A 191 23.22 -1.77 8.03
C VAL A 191 23.09 -2.57 9.33
N PRO A 192 22.36 -3.70 9.35
CA PRO A 192 22.20 -4.47 10.56
C PRO A 192 23.53 -5.12 10.97
N GLY A 193 23.67 -5.36 12.27
CA GLY A 193 24.76 -6.13 12.82
C GLY A 193 24.70 -7.62 12.46
N PRO A 194 25.63 -8.43 13.00
CA PRO A 194 25.66 -9.88 12.77
C PRO A 194 24.30 -10.53 13.07
N ALA A 195 23.90 -11.49 12.24
CA ALA A 195 22.61 -12.19 12.32
C ALA A 195 21.39 -11.26 12.17
N ASN A 196 21.51 -10.21 11.34
CA ASN A 196 20.44 -9.25 11.06
C ASN A 196 19.93 -8.50 12.30
N VAL A 197 20.79 -8.30 13.31
CA VAL A 197 20.41 -7.63 14.55
C VAL A 197 20.49 -6.12 14.42
N VAL A 198 19.43 -5.42 14.82
CA VAL A 198 19.39 -3.96 14.97
C VAL A 198 19.15 -3.63 16.43
N SER A 199 20.09 -2.93 17.06
CA SER A 199 19.95 -2.51 18.46
C SER A 199 19.03 -1.29 18.57
N VAL A 200 18.11 -1.32 19.54
CA VAL A 200 17.13 -0.24 19.75
C VAL A 200 17.13 0.24 21.21
N ASN A 201 17.01 1.54 21.43
CA ASN A 201 16.89 2.12 22.77
C ASN A 201 15.53 2.80 22.95
N LEU A 202 14.68 2.21 23.81
CA LEU A 202 13.32 2.68 24.10
C LEU A 202 13.22 3.39 25.46
N THR A 203 14.33 3.62 26.16
CA THR A 203 14.33 4.03 27.58
C THR A 203 13.77 5.44 27.81
N ALA A 204 13.75 6.29 26.79
CA ALA A 204 13.19 7.64 26.88
C ALA A 204 11.66 7.68 26.69
N LEU A 205 11.04 6.57 26.29
CA LEU A 205 9.61 6.48 26.05
C LEU A 205 8.82 6.12 27.31
N SER A 206 7.58 6.60 27.37
CA SER A 206 6.55 6.15 28.29
C SER A 206 6.25 4.65 28.14
N ALA A 207 5.60 4.04 29.13
CA ALA A 207 5.29 2.61 29.07
C ALA A 207 4.41 2.23 27.87
N ASP A 208 3.44 3.08 27.52
CA ASP A 208 2.58 2.85 26.36
C ASP A 208 3.35 3.14 25.04
N GLY A 209 4.19 4.17 24.99
CA GLY A 209 5.04 4.43 23.82
C GLY A 209 6.05 3.32 23.55
N GLN A 210 6.68 2.75 24.58
CA GLN A 210 7.53 1.57 24.43
C GLN A 210 6.75 0.38 23.84
N GLN A 211 5.48 0.23 24.20
CA GLN A 211 4.66 -0.86 23.68
C GLN A 211 4.32 -0.66 22.20
N LEU A 212 3.97 0.56 21.80
CA LEU A 212 3.75 0.91 20.38
C LEU A 212 5.02 0.73 19.55
N ALA A 213 6.17 1.20 20.06
CA ALA A 213 7.45 1.02 19.39
C ALA A 213 7.79 -0.47 19.19
N ARG A 214 7.58 -1.32 20.21
CA ARG A 214 7.79 -2.77 20.08
C ARG A 214 6.93 -3.39 18.99
N TRP A 215 5.64 -3.05 18.92
CA TRP A 215 4.77 -3.58 17.87
C TRP A 215 5.15 -3.07 16.47
N ALA A 216 5.62 -1.83 16.35
CA ALA A 216 6.10 -1.31 15.08
C ALA A 216 7.38 -2.04 14.64
N LEU A 217 8.30 -2.31 15.58
CA LEU A 217 9.49 -3.11 15.36
C LEU A 217 9.14 -4.57 14.98
N ASP A 218 8.16 -5.18 15.66
CA ASP A 218 7.66 -6.52 15.32
C ASP A 218 7.10 -6.55 13.89
N ALA A 219 6.31 -5.54 13.50
CA ALA A 219 5.73 -5.45 12.15
C ALA A 219 6.80 -5.35 11.05
N TRP A 220 7.87 -4.58 11.28
CA TRP A 220 9.01 -4.53 10.35
C TRP A 220 9.85 -5.81 10.37
N ALA A 221 10.05 -6.42 11.53
CA ALA A 221 10.78 -7.68 11.67
C ALA A 221 10.11 -8.81 10.89
N ASP A 222 8.77 -8.87 10.93
CA ASP A 222 7.99 -9.90 10.27
C ASP A 222 8.29 -9.96 8.76
N VAL A 223 8.43 -8.80 8.12
CA VAL A 223 8.56 -8.69 6.67
C VAL A 223 10.01 -8.65 6.17
N THR A 224 10.97 -8.29 7.03
CA THR A 224 12.40 -8.11 6.65
C THR A 224 13.36 -9.16 7.22
N GLY A 225 12.92 -9.95 8.21
CA GLY A 225 13.79 -10.90 8.91
C GLY A 225 14.84 -10.23 9.82
N LEU A 226 14.71 -8.91 10.05
CA LEU A 226 15.50 -8.20 11.05
C LEU A 226 15.15 -8.68 12.46
N THR A 227 16.13 -8.65 13.36
CA THR A 227 15.92 -8.91 14.79
C THR A 227 16.20 -7.64 15.58
N PHE A 228 15.18 -7.04 16.16
CA PHE A 228 15.35 -5.85 17.00
C PHE A 228 15.71 -6.25 18.44
N GLN A 229 16.81 -5.69 18.95
CA GLN A 229 17.32 -5.99 20.28
C GLN A 229 17.34 -4.74 21.16
N GLU A 230 16.50 -4.71 22.20
CA GLU A 230 16.49 -3.62 23.18
C GLU A 230 17.81 -3.52 23.96
N THR A 231 18.31 -2.29 24.09
CA THR A 231 19.48 -1.93 24.89
C THR A 231 19.24 -0.62 25.62
N THR A 232 19.98 -0.41 26.71
CA THR A 232 20.00 0.86 27.46
C THR A 232 21.21 1.73 27.14
N ALA A 233 22.10 1.25 26.27
CA ALA A 233 23.29 1.96 25.81
C ALA A 233 23.02 2.73 24.50
N ALA A 234 24.09 3.18 23.84
CA ALA A 234 23.99 3.59 22.43
C ALA A 234 23.42 2.43 21.60
N ALA A 235 22.59 2.78 20.62
CA ALA A 235 21.83 1.86 19.81
C ALA A 235 21.82 2.35 18.36
N ASP A 236 21.52 1.46 17.43
CA ASP A 236 21.38 1.79 16.01
C ASP A 236 20.14 2.67 15.79
N ILE A 237 19.05 2.42 16.54
CA ILE A 237 17.87 3.30 16.57
C ILE A 237 17.57 3.74 18.00
N ILE A 238 17.43 5.04 18.22
CA ILE A 238 17.08 5.63 19.53
C ILE A 238 15.70 6.27 19.43
N TYR A 239 14.79 5.91 20.32
CA TYR A 239 13.45 6.47 20.35
C TYR A 239 13.31 7.56 21.42
N SER A 240 12.52 8.58 21.12
CA SER A 240 12.17 9.69 22.02
C SER A 240 10.70 10.09 21.93
N GLU A 241 10.21 10.75 22.99
CA GLU A 241 8.87 11.36 23.10
C GLU A 241 8.94 12.87 23.41
N SER A 242 10.15 13.44 23.43
CA SER A 242 10.37 14.79 23.96
C SER A 242 10.14 15.93 22.95
N GLY A 243 10.20 15.63 21.65
CA GLY A 243 9.93 16.60 20.58
C GLY A 243 8.44 16.63 20.22
N ALA A 244 7.98 17.73 19.60
CA ALA A 244 6.62 17.80 19.07
C ALA A 244 6.49 16.98 17.77
N GLY A 245 5.32 16.38 17.53
CA GLY A 245 5.04 15.64 16.30
C GLY A 245 5.84 14.33 16.12
N GLY A 246 5.75 13.77 14.91
CA GLY A 246 6.49 12.60 14.47
C GLY A 246 7.62 12.99 13.53
N PHE A 247 8.83 12.49 13.76
CA PHE A 247 9.92 12.60 12.80
C PHE A 247 11.02 11.57 13.05
N ALA A 248 11.77 11.25 12.00
CA ALA A 248 12.99 10.47 12.06
C ALA A 248 14.18 11.27 11.52
N SER A 249 15.35 11.02 12.07
CA SER A 249 16.61 11.60 11.59
C SER A 249 17.72 10.58 11.64
N SER A 250 18.64 10.64 10.68
CA SER A 250 19.70 9.64 10.51
C SER A 250 21.07 10.29 10.34
N MET A 251 22.07 9.73 11.01
CA MET A 251 23.48 10.01 10.73
C MET A 251 23.92 9.10 9.58
N ILE A 252 24.32 9.69 8.46
CA ILE A 252 24.58 8.96 7.21
C ILE A 252 26.05 9.10 6.81
N SER A 253 26.65 8.00 6.32
CA SER A 253 27.96 7.99 5.68
C SER A 253 27.89 7.21 4.37
N GLY A 254 27.90 7.90 3.24
CA GLY A 254 27.73 7.26 1.93
C GLY A 254 26.33 6.67 1.79
N THR A 255 26.24 5.37 1.59
CA THR A 255 24.98 4.61 1.46
C THR A 255 24.50 4.01 2.79
N GLU A 256 25.17 4.30 3.91
CA GLU A 256 24.91 3.65 5.19
C GLU A 256 24.35 4.65 6.22
N ILE A 257 23.25 4.27 6.88
CA ILE A 257 22.78 4.91 8.11
C ILE A 257 23.59 4.30 9.26
N LEU A 258 24.38 5.14 9.93
CA LEU A 258 25.22 4.77 11.08
C LEU A 258 24.43 4.71 12.39
N SER A 259 23.42 5.56 12.50
CA SER A 259 22.47 5.60 13.61
C SER A 259 21.25 6.43 13.23
N ALA A 260 20.08 6.10 13.75
CA ALA A 260 18.85 6.85 13.57
C ALA A 260 18.21 7.24 14.91
N SER A 261 17.46 8.34 14.90
CA SER A 261 16.61 8.78 16.00
C SER A 261 15.17 8.87 15.50
N VAL A 262 14.24 8.31 16.27
CA VAL A 262 12.80 8.36 16.00
C VAL A 262 12.12 9.11 17.15
N ASN A 263 11.37 10.18 16.85
CA ASN A 263 10.57 10.89 17.83
C ASN A 263 9.08 10.74 17.53
N ILE A 264 8.31 10.35 18.53
CA ILE A 264 6.84 10.40 18.52
C ILE A 264 6.41 11.20 19.74
N GLY A 265 6.06 12.46 19.55
CA GLY A 265 5.82 13.39 20.64
C GLY A 265 4.66 13.01 21.56
N THR A 266 4.79 13.36 22.85
CA THR A 266 3.71 13.15 23.83
C THR A 266 2.39 13.84 23.44
N ASP A 267 2.45 14.93 22.67
CA ASP A 267 1.32 15.63 22.08
C ASP A 267 0.55 14.76 21.08
N MET A 268 1.25 13.98 20.26
CA MET A 268 0.61 13.02 19.35
C MET A 268 -0.06 11.89 20.13
N LEU A 269 0.62 11.33 21.13
CA LEU A 269 0.03 10.25 21.96
C LEU A 269 -1.23 10.71 22.69
N GLN A 270 -1.26 11.95 23.16
CA GLN A 270 -2.44 12.54 23.81
C GLN A 270 -3.58 12.81 22.82
N THR A 271 -3.26 13.22 21.60
CA THR A 271 -4.24 13.60 20.58
C THR A 271 -4.82 12.38 19.86
N HIS A 272 -3.99 11.39 19.56
CA HIS A 272 -4.31 10.26 18.69
C HIS A 272 -4.45 8.94 19.44
N GLY A 273 -4.11 8.88 20.73
CA GLY A 273 -4.25 7.70 21.57
C GLY A 273 -3.02 6.77 21.52
N THR A 274 -3.12 5.65 22.22
CA THR A 274 -2.03 4.68 22.41
C THR A 274 -2.45 3.23 22.14
N THR A 275 -3.46 3.05 21.29
CA THR A 275 -3.96 1.73 20.86
C THR A 275 -3.34 1.29 19.53
N ILE A 276 -3.45 0.01 19.17
CA ILE A 276 -2.99 -0.56 17.90
C ILE A 276 -3.73 0.10 16.73
N ASP A 277 -5.02 0.38 16.88
CA ASP A 277 -5.87 1.03 15.88
C ASP A 277 -5.78 2.56 15.92
N SER A 278 -4.67 3.12 16.42
CA SER A 278 -4.45 4.57 16.52
C SER A 278 -3.50 5.11 15.45
N TYR A 279 -3.64 6.39 15.13
CA TYR A 279 -2.66 7.09 14.27
C TYR A 279 -1.26 7.14 14.91
N SER A 280 -1.16 7.17 16.23
CA SER A 280 0.14 7.09 16.93
C SER A 280 0.89 5.81 16.58
N PHE A 281 0.19 4.67 16.48
CA PHE A 281 0.82 3.41 16.10
C PHE A 281 1.31 3.44 14.64
N GLN A 282 0.48 3.95 13.72
CA GLN A 282 0.89 4.16 12.33
C GLN A 282 2.12 5.07 12.23
N ALA A 283 2.17 6.15 13.03
CA ALA A 283 3.32 7.06 13.08
C ALA A 283 4.60 6.35 13.58
N TYR A 284 4.52 5.51 14.62
CA TYR A 284 5.67 4.70 15.05
C TYR A 284 6.19 3.81 13.91
N MET A 285 5.31 3.19 13.12
CA MET A 285 5.73 2.39 11.96
C MET A 285 6.35 3.25 10.86
N HIS A 286 5.76 4.41 10.55
CA HIS A 286 6.24 5.36 9.56
C HIS A 286 7.66 5.83 9.86
N GLU A 287 7.88 6.40 11.05
CA GLU A 287 9.20 6.91 11.43
C GLU A 287 10.24 5.80 11.56
N THR A 288 9.82 4.59 11.94
CA THR A 288 10.72 3.42 11.94
C THR A 288 11.14 3.04 10.53
N GLY A 289 10.26 3.15 9.52
CA GLY A 289 10.63 2.92 8.13
C GLY A 289 11.67 3.92 7.61
N HIS A 290 11.56 5.20 8.00
CA HIS A 290 12.62 6.18 7.73
C HIS A 290 13.95 5.82 8.40
N ALA A 291 13.92 5.38 9.67
CA ALA A 291 15.12 4.90 10.36
C ALA A 291 15.76 3.68 9.66
N LEU A 292 14.96 2.89 8.93
CA LEU A 292 15.41 1.79 8.10
C LEU A 292 15.81 2.21 6.66
N GLY A 293 15.60 3.46 6.25
CA GLY A 293 16.04 3.99 4.96
C GLY A 293 14.97 4.10 3.87
N LEU A 294 13.68 3.96 4.22
CA LEU A 294 12.60 4.28 3.29
C LEU A 294 12.39 5.80 3.25
N GLY A 295 12.11 6.34 2.07
CA GLY A 295 11.68 7.72 1.84
C GLY A 295 10.17 7.87 1.91
N HIS A 296 9.66 9.09 1.67
CA HIS A 296 8.23 9.30 1.48
C HIS A 296 7.77 8.80 0.10
N ALA A 297 6.47 8.55 -0.03
CA ALA A 297 5.83 8.11 -1.27
C ALA A 297 5.77 9.19 -2.38
N GLY A 298 6.07 10.45 -2.05
CA GLY A 298 6.28 11.54 -3.00
C GLY A 298 7.32 12.53 -2.47
N TYR A 299 7.75 13.50 -3.29
CA TYR A 299 8.72 14.52 -2.86
C TYR A 299 8.05 15.64 -2.06
N TYR A 300 7.60 15.30 -0.86
CA TYR A 300 7.05 16.23 0.12
C TYR A 300 7.66 15.99 1.49
N ASN A 301 7.60 17.01 2.36
CA ASN A 301 8.03 16.93 3.74
C ASN A 301 7.19 17.88 4.60
N THR A 302 6.91 17.50 5.85
CA THR A 302 6.16 18.29 6.85
C THR A 302 4.66 18.45 6.58
N ALA A 303 4.25 18.80 5.36
CA ALA A 303 2.85 18.89 4.95
C ALA A 303 2.73 18.61 3.44
N ALA A 304 1.58 18.09 3.01
CA ALA A 304 1.29 17.80 1.61
C ALA A 304 -0.22 17.89 1.35
N ASP A 305 -0.60 18.41 0.19
CA ASP A 305 -1.97 18.46 -0.30
C ASP A 305 -2.13 17.49 -1.50
N TYR A 306 -3.11 16.58 -1.41
CA TYR A 306 -3.37 15.63 -2.48
C TYR A 306 -3.92 16.34 -3.74
N GLY A 307 -3.47 15.91 -4.92
CA GLY A 307 -3.71 16.56 -6.22
C GLY A 307 -2.73 17.68 -6.53
N VAL A 308 -1.83 18.00 -5.59
CA VAL A 308 -0.81 19.04 -5.71
C VAL A 308 0.59 18.46 -5.54
N ASP A 309 0.81 17.75 -4.43
CA ASP A 309 2.14 17.29 -4.01
C ASP A 309 2.36 15.78 -4.26
N ASN A 310 1.31 15.02 -4.61
CA ASN A 310 1.45 13.60 -4.92
C ASN A 310 2.13 13.40 -6.29
N GLU A 311 3.12 12.51 -6.37
CA GLU A 311 3.84 12.23 -7.62
C GLU A 311 3.04 11.37 -8.60
N TYR A 312 2.11 10.56 -8.09
CA TYR A 312 1.29 9.62 -8.86
C TYR A 312 -0.10 9.46 -8.25
N ALA A 313 -1.04 8.91 -9.01
CA ALA A 313 -2.47 8.88 -8.68
C ALA A 313 -2.76 8.13 -7.38
N ASN A 314 -2.20 6.93 -7.20
CA ASN A 314 -2.50 6.04 -6.08
C ASN A 314 -1.56 6.22 -4.86
N ASP A 315 -0.95 7.40 -4.70
CA ASP A 315 -0.19 7.77 -3.50
C ASP A 315 -1.15 7.89 -2.30
N SER A 316 -1.23 6.82 -1.50
CA SER A 316 -2.08 6.78 -0.31
C SER A 316 -1.63 5.71 0.68
N TRP A 317 -2.13 5.83 1.92
CA TRP A 317 -1.99 4.81 2.97
C TRP A 317 -2.49 3.41 2.57
N GLN A 318 -3.26 3.26 1.48
CA GLN A 318 -3.62 1.92 0.99
C GLN A 318 -2.39 1.17 0.45
N MET A 319 -1.48 1.87 -0.23
CA MET A 319 -0.33 1.27 -0.89
C MET A 319 0.96 1.39 -0.08
N SER A 320 1.13 2.50 0.65
CA SER A 320 2.31 2.75 1.48
C SER A 320 1.95 3.58 2.71
N LEU A 321 2.38 3.14 3.88
CA LEU A 321 2.29 3.94 5.10
C LEU A 321 3.25 5.15 5.09
N MET A 322 4.18 5.23 4.12
CA MET A 322 5.04 6.40 3.88
C MET A 322 4.34 7.54 3.12
N SER A 323 3.08 7.32 2.72
CA SER A 323 2.24 8.36 2.15
C SER A 323 1.74 9.34 3.21
N TYR A 324 1.60 10.62 2.85
CA TYR A 324 0.91 11.60 3.70
C TYR A 324 -0.60 11.59 3.50
N PHE A 325 -1.08 10.93 2.43
CA PHE A 325 -2.47 10.98 2.03
C PHE A 325 -3.23 9.77 2.54
N SER A 326 -4.25 10.03 3.35
CA SER A 326 -5.21 8.98 3.71
C SER A 326 -6.05 8.59 2.49
N GLN A 327 -6.72 7.45 2.57
CA GLN A 327 -7.67 7.01 1.54
C GLN A 327 -8.84 7.99 1.36
N SER A 328 -9.08 8.90 2.32
CA SER A 328 -10.08 9.98 2.15
C SER A 328 -9.54 11.22 1.45
N ASP A 329 -8.22 11.45 1.53
CA ASP A 329 -7.60 12.61 0.87
C ASP A 329 -7.35 12.29 -0.60
N ASN A 330 -6.93 11.05 -0.89
CA ASN A 330 -6.72 10.54 -2.23
C ASN A 330 -8.04 10.12 -2.90
N THR A 331 -8.45 10.82 -3.96
CA THR A 331 -9.70 10.55 -4.68
C THR A 331 -9.59 9.49 -5.79
N ASP A 332 -8.39 9.07 -6.15
CA ASP A 332 -8.13 8.10 -7.23
C ASP A 332 -8.05 6.65 -6.70
N VAL A 333 -8.04 6.45 -5.37
CA VAL A 333 -8.19 5.13 -4.74
C VAL A 333 -9.63 4.90 -4.27
N ASP A 334 -10.23 3.77 -4.66
CA ASP A 334 -11.54 3.36 -4.14
C ASP A 334 -11.36 2.56 -2.84
N ALA A 335 -10.96 3.26 -1.78
CA ALA A 335 -10.69 2.66 -0.47
C ALA A 335 -11.35 3.45 0.66
N SER A 336 -11.69 2.75 1.74
CA SER A 336 -12.22 3.39 2.94
C SER A 336 -11.08 3.96 3.77
N LYS A 337 -11.30 5.13 4.41
CA LYS A 337 -10.34 5.66 5.38
C LYS A 337 -10.11 4.65 6.50
N ALA A 338 -8.86 4.22 6.64
CA ALA A 338 -8.46 3.25 7.65
C ALA A 338 -6.99 3.46 8.01
N PHE A 339 -6.65 3.31 9.29
CA PHE A 339 -5.25 3.38 9.72
C PHE A 339 -4.52 2.11 9.31
N ALA A 340 -3.35 2.28 8.71
CA ALA A 340 -2.46 1.16 8.42
C ALA A 340 -1.88 0.65 9.73
N VAL A 341 -2.13 -0.62 10.05
CA VAL A 341 -1.61 -1.28 11.27
C VAL A 341 -0.55 -2.34 10.95
N THR A 342 -0.09 -2.40 9.70
CA THR A 342 1.07 -3.17 9.23
C THR A 342 1.84 -2.31 8.19
N PRO A 343 3.10 -2.64 7.85
CA PRO A 343 3.66 -2.29 6.55
C PRO A 343 2.66 -2.62 5.42
N MET A 344 2.47 -1.69 4.49
CA MET A 344 1.59 -1.88 3.34
C MET A 344 2.37 -2.47 2.17
N MET A 345 1.68 -2.86 1.09
CA MET A 345 2.26 -3.62 -0.02
C MET A 345 3.61 -3.07 -0.54
N ALA A 346 3.68 -1.76 -0.81
CA ALA A 346 4.91 -1.14 -1.33
C ALA A 346 5.99 -1.02 -0.26
N ASP A 347 5.61 -0.82 1.01
CA ASP A 347 6.55 -0.78 2.14
C ASP A 347 7.25 -2.13 2.34
N ILE A 348 6.49 -3.22 2.22
CA ILE A 348 7.00 -4.59 2.31
C ILE A 348 8.02 -4.83 1.21
N ILE A 349 7.66 -4.55 -0.05
CA ILE A 349 8.55 -4.74 -1.20
C ILE A 349 9.82 -3.88 -1.04
N ALA A 350 9.67 -2.61 -0.63
CA ALA A 350 10.78 -1.69 -0.41
C ALA A 350 11.75 -2.20 0.66
N ALA A 351 11.22 -2.61 1.82
CA ALA A 351 12.05 -3.10 2.91
C ALA A 351 12.70 -4.44 2.57
N GLN A 352 12.02 -5.34 1.86
CA GLN A 352 12.59 -6.59 1.38
C GLN A 352 13.66 -6.39 0.31
N ALA A 353 13.56 -5.34 -0.51
CA ALA A 353 14.61 -4.99 -1.46
C ALA A 353 15.92 -4.56 -0.75
N ILE A 354 15.82 -3.98 0.44
CA ILE A 354 16.98 -3.58 1.26
C ILE A 354 17.51 -4.75 2.10
N TYR A 355 16.63 -5.45 2.81
CA TYR A 355 16.99 -6.38 3.90
C TYR A 355 16.82 -7.86 3.56
N GLY A 356 16.12 -8.18 2.48
CA GLY A 356 15.65 -9.52 2.16
C GLY A 356 14.31 -9.86 2.80
N GLU A 357 13.77 -11.02 2.44
CA GLU A 357 12.48 -11.53 2.91
C GLU A 357 12.58 -12.07 4.35
N GLY A 358 11.59 -11.70 5.18
CA GLY A 358 11.37 -12.30 6.49
C GLY A 358 10.76 -13.71 6.41
N ASN A 359 10.78 -14.44 7.52
CA ASN A 359 10.19 -15.78 7.63
C ASN A 359 8.98 -15.81 8.57
N ALA A 360 8.27 -14.69 8.71
CA ALA A 360 7.09 -14.62 9.55
C ALA A 360 6.01 -15.60 9.10
N HIS A 361 5.26 -16.08 10.08
CA HIS A 361 4.09 -16.92 9.90
C HIS A 361 4.30 -18.22 9.11
N ALA A 362 5.54 -18.73 8.96
CA ALA A 362 5.92 -19.92 8.16
C ALA A 362 5.25 -21.28 8.48
N GLY A 363 4.26 -21.32 9.37
CA GLY A 363 3.41 -22.48 9.66
C GLY A 363 1.96 -22.18 9.33
N ASN A 364 1.03 -23.07 9.72
CA ASN A 364 -0.39 -22.83 9.41
C ASN A 364 -0.98 -21.68 10.25
N THR A 365 -1.25 -20.57 9.61
CA THR A 365 -1.70 -19.33 10.22
C THR A 365 -3.18 -19.07 9.93
N ARG A 366 -3.86 -18.49 10.90
CA ARG A 366 -5.27 -18.07 10.83
C ARG A 366 -5.37 -16.61 11.18
N TYR A 367 -5.86 -15.86 10.22
CA TYR A 367 -6.17 -14.44 10.29
C TYR A 367 -7.69 -14.29 10.48
N GLY A 368 -8.11 -13.35 11.34
CA GLY A 368 -9.52 -13.17 11.71
C GLY A 368 -9.97 -14.05 12.89
N HIS A 369 -11.14 -14.68 12.77
CA HIS A 369 -11.82 -15.41 13.84
C HIS A 369 -10.95 -16.49 14.49
N ASN A 370 -10.78 -16.45 15.81
CA ASN A 370 -9.87 -17.31 16.58
C ASN A 370 -8.45 -17.32 15.99
N SER A 371 -7.90 -16.14 15.74
CA SER A 371 -6.57 -15.97 15.16
C SER A 371 -5.49 -16.71 15.97
N ASN A 372 -4.45 -17.17 15.27
CA ASN A 372 -3.19 -17.64 15.85
C ASN A 372 -1.99 -16.96 15.17
N ALA A 373 -2.18 -15.76 14.61
CA ALA A 373 -1.11 -14.99 13.99
C ALA A 373 -0.03 -14.58 15.00
N GLY A 374 -0.34 -14.60 16.31
CA GLY A 374 0.56 -14.13 17.35
C GLY A 374 0.69 -12.61 17.37
N GLY A 375 1.59 -12.13 18.23
CA GLY A 375 1.91 -10.72 18.36
C GLY A 375 0.70 -9.83 18.64
N TYR A 376 0.75 -8.61 18.10
CA TYR A 376 -0.36 -7.66 18.21
C TYR A 376 -1.50 -7.96 17.24
N LEU A 377 -1.24 -8.66 16.13
CA LEU A 377 -2.25 -9.04 15.14
C LEU A 377 -3.30 -9.98 15.72
N GLU A 378 -2.91 -10.96 16.54
CA GLU A 378 -3.86 -11.82 17.25
C GLU A 378 -4.75 -11.02 18.21
N THR A 379 -4.17 -10.05 18.93
CA THR A 379 -4.94 -9.15 19.82
C THR A 379 -5.89 -8.25 19.03
N LEU A 380 -5.46 -7.77 17.86
CA LEU A 380 -6.28 -6.96 16.97
C LEU A 380 -7.48 -7.76 16.47
N PHE A 381 -7.26 -8.95 15.91
CA PHE A 381 -8.34 -9.80 15.36
C PHE A 381 -9.34 -10.27 16.43
N ASP A 382 -8.89 -10.59 17.65
CA ASP A 382 -9.79 -10.91 18.76
C ASP A 382 -10.81 -9.78 19.01
N VAL A 383 -10.37 -8.52 18.96
CA VAL A 383 -11.27 -7.38 19.19
C VAL A 383 -12.11 -7.08 17.96
N ILE A 384 -11.50 -6.92 16.78
CA ILE A 384 -12.22 -6.40 15.60
C ILE A 384 -13.07 -7.45 14.87
N VAL A 385 -12.76 -8.74 15.00
CA VAL A 385 -13.52 -9.83 14.37
C VAL A 385 -14.36 -10.59 15.39
N ASP A 386 -13.81 -10.90 16.57
CA ASP A 386 -14.48 -11.74 17.56
C ASP A 386 -15.29 -10.96 18.61
N GLY A 387 -15.20 -9.63 18.60
CA GLY A 387 -15.87 -8.78 19.57
C GLY A 387 -15.30 -8.92 20.98
N GLY A 388 -14.03 -9.33 21.08
CA GLY A 388 -13.25 -9.35 22.30
C GLY A 388 -13.01 -7.95 22.86
N SER A 389 -12.21 -7.85 23.91
CA SER A 389 -11.91 -6.56 24.53
C SER A 389 -10.46 -6.50 24.96
N SER A 390 -9.77 -5.42 24.59
CA SER A 390 -8.40 -5.15 24.99
C SER A 390 -8.25 -3.68 25.35
N ARG A 391 -7.37 -3.35 26.30
CA ARG A 391 -7.02 -1.94 26.56
C ARG A 391 -6.24 -1.30 25.42
N PHE A 392 -5.78 -2.13 24.48
CA PHE A 392 -4.87 -1.76 23.40
C PHE A 392 -5.55 -1.67 22.05
N VAL A 393 -6.86 -1.88 21.95
CA VAL A 393 -7.63 -1.77 20.71
C VAL A 393 -8.95 -1.10 21.08
N ASP A 394 -9.28 0.04 20.48
CA ASP A 394 -10.59 0.68 20.69
C ASP A 394 -11.70 -0.13 20.02
N GLY A 395 -11.40 -0.70 18.85
CA GLY A 395 -12.27 -1.65 18.14
C GLY A 395 -13.36 -0.98 17.30
N ASN A 396 -13.49 0.35 17.37
CA ASN A 396 -14.41 1.12 16.53
C ASN A 396 -13.69 1.90 15.42
N THR A 397 -12.36 1.85 15.39
CA THR A 397 -11.56 2.57 14.41
C THR A 397 -11.27 1.66 13.21
N PRO A 398 -11.60 2.09 11.97
CA PRO A 398 -11.25 1.34 10.77
C PRO A 398 -9.74 1.13 10.64
N VAL A 399 -9.33 -0.11 10.37
CA VAL A 399 -7.92 -0.48 10.15
C VAL A 399 -7.74 -1.16 8.80
N ALA A 400 -6.56 -0.96 8.22
CA ALA A 400 -6.10 -1.65 7.02
C ALA A 400 -4.87 -2.51 7.34
N VAL A 401 -4.82 -3.69 6.74
CA VAL A 401 -3.75 -4.68 6.94
C VAL A 401 -3.27 -5.24 5.62
N THR A 402 -1.96 -5.46 5.50
CA THR A 402 -1.38 -6.31 4.46
C THR A 402 -0.87 -7.58 5.13
N LEU A 403 -1.42 -8.73 4.74
CA LEU A 403 -1.00 -10.02 5.26
C LEU A 403 0.29 -10.46 4.58
N TYR A 404 1.34 -10.64 5.37
CA TYR A 404 2.59 -11.27 4.96
C TYR A 404 2.74 -12.62 5.65
N ASP A 405 2.84 -13.66 4.83
CA ASP A 405 3.06 -15.04 5.24
C ASP A 405 4.09 -15.69 4.31
N SER A 406 5.03 -16.44 4.89
CA SER A 406 6.15 -17.07 4.19
C SER A 406 5.96 -18.58 3.96
N GLY A 407 4.86 -19.15 4.43
CA GLY A 407 4.44 -20.50 4.06
C GLY A 407 3.59 -21.18 5.12
N GLY A 408 2.96 -22.28 4.75
CA GLY A 408 2.00 -22.92 5.64
C GLY A 408 0.82 -23.43 4.84
N ILE A 409 -0.30 -23.59 5.54
CA ILE A 409 -1.61 -23.68 4.90
C ILE A 409 -2.51 -22.73 5.68
N ASP A 410 -2.75 -21.59 5.09
CA ASP A 410 -3.18 -20.40 5.78
C ASP A 410 -4.64 -20.11 5.51
N LYS A 411 -5.27 -19.47 6.49
CA LYS A 411 -6.70 -19.23 6.47
C LYS A 411 -7.06 -17.83 6.90
N ILE A 412 -7.86 -17.16 6.09
CA ILE A 412 -8.64 -16.01 6.52
C ILE A 412 -10.03 -16.51 6.93
N ASP A 413 -10.45 -16.21 8.16
CA ASP A 413 -11.74 -16.67 8.73
C ASP A 413 -12.55 -15.45 9.19
N LEU A 414 -13.53 -15.04 8.38
CA LEU A 414 -14.36 -13.86 8.63
C LEU A 414 -15.82 -14.22 8.92
N ARG A 415 -16.07 -15.45 9.38
CA ARG A 415 -17.44 -15.91 9.68
C ARG A 415 -18.31 -14.99 10.56
N PRO A 416 -17.77 -14.18 11.49
CA PRO A 416 -18.63 -13.29 12.29
C PRO A 416 -19.09 -12.06 11.48
N ASP A 417 -18.42 -11.74 10.38
CA ASP A 417 -18.75 -10.61 9.50
C ASP A 417 -20.16 -10.76 8.92
N GLN A 418 -20.87 -9.64 8.82
CA GLN A 418 -22.25 -9.57 8.36
C GLN A 418 -22.38 -8.72 7.07
N PHE A 419 -21.29 -8.13 6.60
CA PHE A 419 -21.26 -7.31 5.39
C PHE A 419 -20.99 -8.16 4.16
N ASP A 420 -21.42 -7.67 2.99
CA ASP A 420 -21.02 -8.23 1.70
C ASP A 420 -19.50 -8.03 1.51
N GLN A 421 -18.77 -9.11 1.26
CA GLN A 421 -17.32 -9.11 1.07
C GLN A 421 -16.94 -9.23 -0.42
N SER A 422 -15.83 -8.61 -0.81
CA SER A 422 -15.21 -8.79 -2.13
C SER A 422 -13.74 -9.13 -1.93
N VAL A 423 -13.39 -10.40 -2.12
CA VAL A 423 -12.11 -10.97 -1.70
C VAL A 423 -11.33 -11.53 -2.89
N ASP A 424 -10.05 -11.18 -2.94
CA ASP A 424 -9.07 -11.68 -3.89
C ASP A 424 -7.88 -12.30 -3.14
N LEU A 425 -7.77 -13.63 -3.22
CA LEU A 425 -6.71 -14.39 -2.54
C LEU A 425 -5.39 -14.47 -3.31
N ARG A 426 -5.27 -13.80 -4.46
CA ARG A 426 -4.02 -13.73 -5.22
C ARG A 426 -3.00 -12.87 -4.47
N ALA A 427 -1.72 -13.15 -4.67
CA ALA A 427 -0.65 -12.25 -4.27
C ALA A 427 -0.87 -10.87 -4.93
N GLY A 428 -0.66 -9.79 -4.16
CA GLY A 428 -1.01 -8.44 -4.57
C GLY A 428 -2.51 -8.12 -4.51
N GLY A 429 -3.36 -9.07 -4.10
CA GLY A 429 -4.80 -8.91 -4.02
C GLY A 429 -5.22 -7.86 -2.99
N ILE A 430 -6.25 -7.08 -3.33
CA ILE A 430 -6.86 -6.06 -2.47
C ILE A 430 -8.33 -6.42 -2.30
N SER A 431 -8.80 -6.45 -1.07
CA SER A 431 -10.11 -6.97 -0.69
C SER A 431 -10.91 -5.99 0.18
N ASP A 432 -12.23 -6.06 0.03
CA ASP A 432 -13.24 -5.37 0.83
C ASP A 432 -13.76 -6.32 1.91
N VAL A 433 -13.52 -6.00 3.17
CA VAL A 433 -13.94 -6.83 4.31
C VAL A 433 -14.44 -5.99 5.47
N MET A 434 -15.29 -6.55 6.33
CA MET A 434 -15.79 -5.90 7.54
C MET A 434 -16.50 -4.57 7.27
N GLY A 435 -17.16 -4.46 6.10
CA GLY A 435 -17.89 -3.26 5.66
C GLY A 435 -17.00 -2.11 5.16
N LEU A 436 -15.70 -2.34 5.01
CA LEU A 436 -14.73 -1.38 4.47
C LEU A 436 -14.31 -1.80 3.06
N ARG A 437 -13.89 -0.79 2.27
CA ARG A 437 -13.30 -0.99 0.93
C ARG A 437 -11.79 -0.99 0.99
N GLY A 438 -11.17 -1.96 0.33
CA GLY A 438 -9.73 -2.03 0.07
C GLY A 438 -8.84 -2.04 1.31
N ASN A 439 -9.31 -2.63 2.41
CA ASN A 439 -8.65 -2.61 3.71
C ASN A 439 -7.90 -3.91 4.06
N LEU A 440 -8.04 -4.96 3.24
CA LEU A 440 -7.28 -6.21 3.40
C LEU A 440 -6.47 -6.48 2.14
N LEU A 441 -5.15 -6.49 2.27
CA LEU A 441 -4.23 -6.77 1.19
C LEU A 441 -3.45 -8.07 1.46
N ILE A 442 -2.99 -8.72 0.40
CA ILE A 442 -2.11 -9.91 0.49
C ILE A 442 -0.76 -9.58 -0.14
N ALA A 443 0.31 -9.60 0.67
CA ALA A 443 1.66 -9.27 0.21
C ALA A 443 2.08 -10.11 -1.01
N GLU A 444 2.97 -9.56 -1.84
CA GLU A 444 3.61 -10.35 -2.89
C GLU A 444 4.33 -11.56 -2.31
N GLY A 445 4.22 -12.71 -2.99
CA GLY A 445 4.78 -13.98 -2.52
C GLY A 445 3.96 -14.70 -1.44
N THR A 446 2.97 -14.05 -0.80
CA THR A 446 2.08 -14.70 0.17
C THR A 446 1.00 -15.52 -0.53
N VAL A 447 0.76 -16.73 -0.02
CA VAL A 447 -0.29 -17.64 -0.50
C VAL A 447 -1.28 -17.92 0.63
N ILE A 448 -2.56 -17.69 0.36
CA ILE A 448 -3.65 -18.07 1.27
C ILE A 448 -4.47 -19.18 0.60
N GLU A 449 -4.50 -20.37 1.21
CA GLU A 449 -5.24 -21.51 0.66
C GLU A 449 -6.70 -21.52 1.10
N LYS A 450 -7.03 -20.95 2.26
CA LYS A 450 -8.36 -21.12 2.86
C LYS A 450 -9.03 -19.78 3.14
N PHE A 451 -10.31 -19.71 2.80
CA PHE A 451 -11.14 -18.57 3.13
C PHE A 451 -12.52 -19.03 3.63
N ILE A 452 -12.98 -18.41 4.71
CA ILE A 452 -14.34 -18.55 5.21
C ILE A 452 -14.95 -17.16 5.26
N ALA A 453 -16.00 -16.97 4.46
CA ALA A 453 -16.73 -15.72 4.34
C ALA A 453 -17.68 -15.49 5.53
N GLY A 454 -18.35 -14.33 5.52
CA GLY A 454 -19.33 -13.91 6.52
C GLY A 454 -20.75 -14.38 6.19
N ALA A 455 -21.76 -13.66 6.67
CA ALA A 455 -23.17 -13.91 6.33
C ALA A 455 -23.69 -13.04 5.15
N GLY A 456 -22.78 -12.32 4.49
CA GLY A 456 -23.05 -11.38 3.39
C GLY A 456 -23.29 -12.08 2.06
N ASN A 457 -23.49 -11.31 0.99
CA ASN A 457 -23.51 -11.84 -0.38
C ASN A 457 -22.11 -11.73 -0.98
N ASP A 458 -21.29 -12.72 -0.69
CA ASP A 458 -19.85 -12.58 -0.81
C ASP A 458 -19.35 -12.93 -2.22
N ARG A 459 -18.25 -12.30 -2.62
CA ARG A 459 -17.51 -12.60 -3.83
C ARG A 459 -16.11 -13.00 -3.43
N VAL A 460 -15.73 -14.24 -3.71
CA VAL A 460 -14.41 -14.76 -3.34
C VAL A 460 -13.74 -15.35 -4.56
N GLN A 461 -12.54 -14.84 -4.83
CA GLN A 461 -11.63 -15.28 -5.87
C GLN A 461 -10.44 -16.01 -5.22
N GLY A 462 -10.27 -17.28 -5.54
CA GLY A 462 -9.09 -18.07 -5.21
C GLY A 462 -7.87 -17.70 -6.05
N ASN A 463 -6.79 -18.45 -5.87
CA ASN A 463 -5.50 -18.24 -6.52
C ASN A 463 -5.08 -19.51 -7.29
N GLY A 464 -3.77 -19.74 -7.46
CA GLY A 464 -3.25 -20.92 -8.16
C GLY A 464 -3.01 -22.15 -7.27
N ALA A 465 -3.32 -22.06 -5.97
CA ALA A 465 -3.13 -23.14 -5.00
C ALA A 465 -4.38 -24.01 -4.90
N ALA A 466 -4.30 -25.14 -4.18
CA ALA A 466 -5.49 -25.93 -3.86
C ALA A 466 -6.32 -25.23 -2.78
N ASN A 467 -7.27 -24.39 -3.21
CA ASN A 467 -8.04 -23.54 -2.33
C ASN A 467 -9.19 -24.29 -1.64
N ARG A 468 -9.55 -23.86 -0.43
CA ARG A 468 -10.80 -24.23 0.23
C ARG A 468 -11.58 -22.97 0.59
N LEU A 469 -12.65 -22.72 -0.15
CA LEU A 469 -13.49 -21.54 -0.03
C LEU A 469 -14.87 -21.92 0.52
N ALA A 470 -15.38 -21.16 1.48
CA ALA A 470 -16.72 -21.35 2.04
C ALA A 470 -17.49 -20.03 2.12
N GLY A 471 -18.64 -19.94 1.44
CA GLY A 471 -19.51 -18.77 1.40
C GLY A 471 -20.35 -18.55 2.66
N GLN A 472 -20.73 -19.63 3.34
CA GLN A 472 -21.55 -19.61 4.57
C GLN A 472 -23.02 -19.25 4.30
N GLU A 473 -23.50 -18.10 4.76
CA GLU A 473 -24.87 -17.65 4.51
C GLU A 473 -24.83 -16.58 3.45
N GLY A 474 -25.86 -16.49 2.60
CA GLY A 474 -25.99 -15.39 1.65
C GLY A 474 -26.05 -15.85 0.21
N ARG A 475 -25.86 -14.95 -0.74
CA ARG A 475 -25.89 -15.29 -2.16
C ARG A 475 -24.50 -15.14 -2.76
N ASP A 476 -23.71 -16.18 -2.62
CA ASP A 476 -22.27 -16.08 -2.81
C ASP A 476 -21.84 -16.39 -4.24
N LYS A 477 -20.67 -15.86 -4.59
CA LYS A 477 -19.94 -16.23 -5.80
C LYS A 477 -18.53 -16.65 -5.42
N LEU A 478 -18.24 -17.93 -5.59
CA LEU A 478 -16.91 -18.47 -5.31
C LEU A 478 -16.27 -18.94 -6.63
N LEU A 479 -15.03 -18.54 -6.87
CA LEU A 479 -14.20 -18.99 -7.99
C LEU A 479 -12.91 -19.59 -7.44
N GLY A 480 -12.66 -20.88 -7.68
CA GLY A 480 -11.43 -21.57 -7.25
C GLY A 480 -10.20 -21.10 -8.01
N ALA A 481 -10.37 -20.86 -9.31
CA ALA A 481 -9.39 -20.35 -10.26
C ALA A 481 -8.45 -21.41 -10.82
N GLY A 482 -7.32 -21.72 -10.17
CA GLY A 482 -6.45 -22.79 -10.61
C GLY A 482 -5.99 -23.60 -9.43
N GLY A 483 -5.98 -24.93 -9.54
CA GLY A 483 -5.60 -25.74 -8.39
C GLY A 483 -6.36 -27.05 -8.37
N LYS A 484 -6.72 -27.50 -7.16
CA LYS A 484 -7.68 -28.58 -6.93
C LYS A 484 -8.52 -28.12 -5.78
N ASP A 485 -9.59 -27.43 -6.11
CA ASP A 485 -10.27 -26.56 -5.19
C ASP A 485 -11.45 -27.25 -4.53
N THR A 486 -11.78 -26.82 -3.32
CA THR A 486 -13.01 -27.19 -2.63
C THR A 486 -13.84 -25.95 -2.38
N LEU A 487 -14.99 -25.87 -3.03
CA LEU A 487 -15.90 -24.74 -3.00
C LEU A 487 -17.20 -25.14 -2.30
N LEU A 488 -17.52 -24.47 -1.20
CA LEU A 488 -18.71 -24.73 -0.39
C LEU A 488 -19.62 -23.49 -0.37
N GLY A 489 -20.74 -23.52 -1.09
CA GLY A 489 -21.74 -22.44 -1.04
C GLY A 489 -22.38 -22.37 0.35
N ASN A 490 -22.83 -23.53 0.85
CA ASN A 490 -23.56 -23.71 2.11
C ASN A 490 -25.00 -23.21 2.04
N ALA A 491 -25.34 -22.05 2.58
CA ALA A 491 -26.71 -21.61 2.72
C ALA A 491 -27.01 -20.38 1.87
N GLY A 492 -27.79 -20.59 0.82
CA GLY A 492 -28.34 -19.52 0.00
C GLY A 492 -28.16 -19.85 -1.47
N ARG A 493 -28.25 -18.85 -2.35
CA ARG A 493 -28.39 -19.12 -3.80
C ARG A 493 -27.08 -18.92 -4.54
N ASP A 494 -26.20 -19.90 -4.44
CA ASP A 494 -24.79 -19.67 -4.69
C ASP A 494 -24.40 -19.90 -6.16
N LYS A 495 -23.28 -19.30 -6.55
CA LYS A 495 -22.60 -19.57 -7.81
C LYS A 495 -21.18 -20.05 -7.53
N LEU A 496 -20.90 -21.28 -7.94
CA LEU A 496 -19.63 -21.94 -7.71
C LEU A 496 -18.97 -22.22 -9.06
N LEU A 497 -17.76 -21.70 -9.25
CA LEU A 497 -16.93 -21.92 -10.42
C LEU A 497 -15.63 -22.60 -9.98
N GLY A 498 -15.37 -23.82 -10.44
CA GLY A 498 -14.16 -24.59 -10.12
C GLY A 498 -12.93 -23.87 -10.64
N GLY A 499 -12.82 -23.80 -11.95
CA GLY A 499 -11.70 -23.16 -12.63
C GLY A 499 -10.91 -24.22 -13.39
N ALA A 500 -9.58 -24.17 -13.29
CA ALA A 500 -8.71 -25.18 -13.84
C ALA A 500 -8.30 -26.15 -12.73
N GLY A 501 -8.56 -27.44 -12.92
CA GLY A 501 -8.16 -28.43 -11.93
C GLY A 501 -9.12 -29.60 -11.79
N GLY A 502 -8.99 -30.35 -10.71
CA GLY A 502 -9.94 -31.39 -10.35
C GLY A 502 -10.65 -30.95 -9.09
N ASP A 503 -11.76 -30.24 -9.24
CA ASP A 503 -12.38 -29.46 -8.19
C ASP A 503 -13.56 -30.21 -7.55
N THR A 504 -13.90 -29.83 -6.33
CA THR A 504 -15.06 -30.34 -5.59
C THR A 504 -15.96 -29.18 -5.22
N LEU A 505 -17.15 -29.13 -5.81
CA LEU A 505 -18.14 -28.07 -5.61
C LEU A 505 -19.35 -28.64 -4.85
N SER A 506 -19.78 -27.94 -3.80
CA SER A 506 -21.00 -28.25 -3.05
C SER A 506 -21.86 -27.00 -2.91
N GLY A 507 -23.03 -26.98 -3.56
CA GLY A 507 -24.01 -25.89 -3.49
C GLY A 507 -24.53 -25.72 -2.06
N GLY A 508 -25.13 -26.78 -1.53
CA GLY A 508 -25.54 -26.84 -0.14
C GLY A 508 -27.06 -26.76 -0.01
N SER A 509 -27.62 -25.58 0.20
CA SER A 509 -29.07 -25.41 0.37
C SER A 509 -29.57 -24.18 -0.35
N HIS A 510 -30.81 -24.26 -0.84
CA HIS A 510 -31.41 -23.38 -1.85
C HIS A 510 -30.92 -23.70 -3.25
N ASN A 511 -31.23 -22.84 -4.22
CA ASN A 511 -31.07 -23.15 -5.63
C ASN A 511 -29.73 -22.62 -6.12
N ASP A 512 -28.80 -23.54 -6.36
CA ASP A 512 -27.40 -23.22 -6.64
C ASP A 512 -27.06 -23.37 -8.13
N ARG A 513 -25.96 -22.74 -8.54
CA ARG A 513 -25.37 -22.93 -9.87
C ARG A 513 -23.92 -23.37 -9.74
N LEU A 514 -23.61 -24.55 -10.26
CA LEU A 514 -22.29 -25.16 -10.18
C LEU A 514 -21.71 -25.32 -11.58
N ASN A 515 -20.47 -24.89 -11.78
CA ASN A 515 -19.71 -25.12 -13.00
C ASN A 515 -18.29 -25.57 -12.62
N GLY A 516 -17.93 -26.82 -12.92
CA GLY A 516 -16.58 -27.32 -12.69
C GLY A 516 -15.54 -26.59 -13.54
N GLN A 517 -15.93 -26.26 -14.78
CA GLN A 517 -15.08 -25.71 -15.83
C GLN A 517 -14.06 -26.73 -16.36
N ALA A 518 -12.76 -26.45 -16.24
CA ALA A 518 -11.74 -27.24 -16.91
C ALA A 518 -11.16 -28.29 -15.96
N GLY A 519 -11.38 -29.56 -16.31
CA GLY A 519 -10.71 -30.69 -15.69
C GLY A 519 -11.70 -31.75 -15.27
N ASN A 520 -11.48 -32.38 -14.12
CA ASN A 520 -12.28 -33.54 -13.70
C ASN A 520 -12.96 -33.23 -12.38
N ASP A 521 -14.18 -32.70 -12.45
CA ASP A 521 -14.81 -32.07 -11.30
C ASP A 521 -15.87 -32.96 -10.65
N THR A 522 -16.07 -32.77 -9.35
CA THR A 522 -17.12 -33.42 -8.58
C THR A 522 -18.11 -32.37 -8.10
N LEU A 523 -19.35 -32.45 -8.58
CA LEU A 523 -20.39 -31.46 -8.33
C LEU A 523 -21.52 -32.06 -7.49
N THR A 524 -21.86 -31.39 -6.38
CA THR A 524 -22.95 -31.77 -5.48
C THR A 524 -23.88 -30.57 -5.31
N GLY A 525 -25.12 -30.66 -5.76
CA GLY A 525 -26.08 -29.56 -5.69
C GLY A 525 -26.58 -29.33 -4.26
N GLY A 526 -26.90 -30.40 -3.55
CA GLY A 526 -27.47 -30.34 -2.21
C GLY A 526 -28.98 -30.16 -2.24
N LYS A 527 -29.56 -29.36 -1.35
CA LYS A 527 -31.01 -29.14 -1.23
C LYS A 527 -31.45 -27.96 -2.09
N GLY A 528 -32.08 -28.17 -3.23
CA GLY A 528 -32.39 -27.03 -4.08
C GLY A 528 -33.12 -27.40 -5.34
N ARG A 529 -33.33 -26.45 -6.22
CA ARG A 529 -33.43 -26.75 -7.65
C ARG A 529 -32.12 -26.27 -8.24
N ASP A 530 -31.20 -27.19 -8.41
CA ASP A 530 -29.80 -26.87 -8.68
C ASP A 530 -29.55 -26.93 -10.18
N VAL A 531 -28.63 -26.08 -10.66
CA VAL A 531 -28.23 -26.06 -12.07
C VAL A 531 -26.75 -26.44 -12.16
N PHE A 532 -26.49 -27.59 -12.78
CA PHE A 532 -25.15 -28.04 -13.11
C PHE A 532 -24.83 -27.59 -14.53
N ILE A 533 -23.73 -26.86 -14.71
CA ILE A 533 -23.27 -26.37 -16.00
C ILE A 533 -22.07 -27.23 -16.40
N PHE A 534 -22.12 -27.81 -17.59
CA PHE A 534 -21.05 -28.63 -18.14
C PHE A 534 -20.63 -28.07 -19.49
N ASN A 535 -19.35 -27.68 -19.59
CA ASN A 535 -18.78 -27.01 -20.76
C ASN A 535 -17.41 -27.55 -21.20
N ALA A 536 -16.77 -28.42 -20.41
CA ALA A 536 -15.58 -29.18 -20.80
C ALA A 536 -15.31 -30.32 -19.79
N GLY A 537 -14.38 -31.21 -20.11
CA GLY A 537 -13.72 -32.05 -19.11
C GLY A 537 -14.43 -33.38 -18.80
N HIS A 538 -14.19 -33.90 -17.60
CA HIS A 538 -14.69 -35.20 -17.15
C HIS A 538 -15.35 -35.10 -15.78
N ASP A 539 -16.60 -34.64 -15.76
CA ASP A 539 -17.29 -34.27 -14.53
C ASP A 539 -18.18 -35.37 -13.99
N THR A 540 -18.40 -35.32 -12.68
CA THR A 540 -19.31 -36.21 -11.95
C THR A 540 -20.29 -35.39 -11.12
N ILE A 541 -21.59 -35.50 -11.42
CA ILE A 541 -22.67 -35.00 -10.57
C ILE A 541 -23.11 -36.11 -9.62
N THR A 542 -23.08 -35.84 -8.30
CA THR A 542 -23.21 -36.88 -7.27
C THR A 542 -24.62 -37.07 -6.73
N ASP A 543 -25.48 -36.06 -6.80
CA ASP A 543 -26.78 -36.04 -6.11
C ASP A 543 -27.94 -35.51 -6.97
N PHE A 544 -27.83 -35.62 -8.29
CA PHE A 544 -28.85 -35.14 -9.23
C PHE A 544 -30.26 -35.68 -8.93
N ARG A 545 -31.26 -34.80 -8.90
CA ARG A 545 -32.68 -35.17 -8.73
C ARG A 545 -33.49 -34.79 -9.96
N SER A 546 -33.92 -35.82 -10.68
CA SER A 546 -34.80 -35.70 -11.85
C SER A 546 -36.09 -34.90 -11.55
N GLY A 547 -36.49 -34.04 -12.49
CA GLY A 547 -37.65 -33.15 -12.41
C GLY A 547 -37.48 -31.99 -11.43
N ARG A 548 -36.32 -31.86 -10.79
CA ARG A 548 -36.02 -30.82 -9.79
C ARG A 548 -34.77 -30.03 -10.16
N ASP A 549 -33.67 -30.72 -10.40
CA ASP A 549 -32.41 -30.13 -10.80
C ASP A 549 -32.34 -30.07 -12.33
N SER A 550 -31.37 -29.34 -12.89
CA SER A 550 -31.19 -29.21 -14.33
C SER A 550 -29.72 -29.25 -14.72
N ILE A 551 -29.44 -29.79 -15.90
CA ILE A 551 -28.10 -29.83 -16.49
C ILE A 551 -28.11 -28.92 -17.71
N LEU A 552 -27.23 -27.92 -17.70
CA LEU A 552 -26.98 -27.02 -18.81
C LEU A 552 -25.73 -27.51 -19.54
N LEU A 553 -25.90 -28.00 -20.77
CA LEU A 553 -24.80 -28.43 -21.62
C LEU A 553 -24.43 -27.30 -22.59
N ASP A 554 -23.13 -27.08 -22.78
CA ASP A 554 -22.61 -26.27 -23.89
C ASP A 554 -22.93 -26.96 -25.23
N ASP A 555 -23.37 -26.21 -26.24
CA ASP A 555 -23.72 -26.77 -27.55
C ASP A 555 -22.49 -27.00 -28.46
N GLY A 556 -21.30 -26.56 -28.03
CA GLY A 556 -20.03 -26.78 -28.73
C GLY A 556 -19.53 -28.23 -28.72
N PHE A 557 -20.15 -29.14 -27.95
CA PHE A 557 -19.76 -30.54 -27.85
C PHE A 557 -20.09 -31.39 -29.08
N TRP A 558 -20.96 -30.91 -29.97
CA TRP A 558 -21.39 -31.61 -31.17
C TRP A 558 -21.68 -30.64 -32.31
N THR A 559 -21.86 -31.14 -33.52
CA THR A 559 -22.08 -30.29 -34.72
C THR A 559 -23.50 -30.36 -35.28
N ALA A 560 -24.33 -31.27 -34.79
CA ALA A 560 -25.71 -31.45 -35.24
C ALA A 560 -26.68 -30.55 -34.46
N ASP A 561 -27.74 -30.08 -35.11
CA ASP A 561 -28.85 -29.38 -34.44
C ASP A 561 -29.74 -30.42 -33.72
N LEU A 562 -29.49 -30.64 -32.44
CA LEU A 562 -30.12 -31.67 -31.62
C LEU A 562 -30.98 -31.05 -30.51
N GLY A 563 -32.19 -31.58 -30.32
CA GLY A 563 -32.99 -31.27 -29.14
C GLY A 563 -32.48 -31.99 -27.89
N ALA A 564 -32.90 -31.55 -26.70
CA ALA A 564 -32.51 -32.14 -25.41
C ALA A 564 -32.66 -33.67 -25.37
N ARG A 565 -33.77 -34.19 -25.89
CA ARG A 565 -34.02 -35.63 -25.97
C ARG A 565 -33.04 -36.33 -26.91
N ASP A 566 -32.77 -35.75 -28.08
CA ASP A 566 -31.87 -36.35 -29.06
C ASP A 566 -30.44 -36.40 -28.52
N VAL A 567 -30.01 -35.41 -27.74
CA VAL A 567 -28.71 -35.41 -27.05
C VAL A 567 -28.64 -36.56 -26.03
N VAL A 568 -29.66 -36.74 -25.20
CA VAL A 568 -29.70 -37.87 -24.24
C VAL A 568 -29.66 -39.21 -24.98
N ASP A 569 -30.48 -39.37 -26.02
CA ASP A 569 -30.58 -40.63 -26.78
C ASP A 569 -29.30 -40.93 -27.59
N HIS A 570 -28.53 -39.90 -27.98
CA HIS A 570 -27.31 -40.04 -28.77
C HIS A 570 -26.05 -40.24 -27.92
N PHE A 571 -25.88 -39.43 -26.86
CA PHE A 571 -24.62 -39.36 -26.11
C PHE A 571 -24.65 -40.09 -24.77
N ALA A 572 -25.82 -40.37 -24.19
CA ALA A 572 -25.91 -40.97 -22.87
C ALA A 572 -26.08 -42.50 -22.92
N SER A 573 -25.46 -43.19 -21.96
CA SER A 573 -25.64 -44.61 -21.73
C SER A 573 -25.67 -44.92 -20.23
N ILE A 574 -26.28 -46.05 -19.84
CA ILE A 574 -26.26 -46.48 -18.43
C ILE A 574 -25.04 -47.37 -18.19
N VAL A 575 -24.15 -46.94 -17.30
CA VAL A 575 -22.94 -47.69 -16.92
C VAL A 575 -22.93 -47.83 -15.40
N ALA A 576 -22.88 -49.08 -14.91
CA ALA A 576 -22.82 -49.40 -13.48
C ALA A 576 -23.91 -48.77 -12.59
N GLY A 577 -25.05 -48.35 -13.16
CA GLY A 577 -26.16 -47.72 -12.44
C GLY A 577 -26.23 -46.21 -12.58
N ASP A 578 -25.28 -45.60 -13.29
CA ASP A 578 -25.18 -44.16 -13.54
C ASP A 578 -25.46 -43.84 -15.02
N ALA A 579 -25.92 -42.62 -15.30
CA ALA A 579 -26.00 -42.12 -16.67
C ALA A 579 -24.67 -41.46 -17.04
N VAL A 580 -24.04 -41.93 -18.12
CA VAL A 580 -22.76 -41.44 -18.60
C VAL A 580 -22.94 -40.88 -20.01
N PHE A 581 -22.71 -39.58 -20.16
CA PHE A 581 -22.58 -38.91 -21.44
C PHE A 581 -21.14 -38.99 -21.92
N ALA A 582 -20.95 -39.35 -23.19
CA ALA A 582 -19.65 -39.29 -23.86
C ALA A 582 -19.80 -38.49 -25.16
N PHE A 583 -19.20 -37.30 -25.22
CA PHE A 583 -19.37 -36.34 -26.31
C PHE A 583 -18.30 -36.49 -27.41
N ASP A 584 -18.51 -35.86 -28.57
CA ASP A 584 -17.65 -36.01 -29.76
C ASP A 584 -16.23 -35.46 -29.55
N ASP A 585 -16.08 -34.46 -28.69
CA ASP A 585 -14.80 -33.84 -28.33
C ASP A 585 -13.98 -34.67 -27.31
N GLY A 586 -14.56 -35.76 -26.80
CA GLY A 586 -13.98 -36.63 -25.78
C GLY A 586 -14.33 -36.26 -24.34
N SER A 587 -15.05 -35.16 -24.11
CA SER A 587 -15.56 -34.77 -22.79
C SER A 587 -16.59 -35.79 -22.29
N THR A 588 -16.68 -35.98 -20.98
CA THR A 588 -17.64 -36.93 -20.38
C THR A 588 -18.34 -36.34 -19.17
N LEU A 589 -19.64 -36.58 -19.05
CA LEU A 589 -20.42 -36.21 -17.86
C LEU A 589 -21.03 -37.47 -17.25
N THR A 590 -20.69 -37.76 -16.01
CA THR A 590 -21.31 -38.83 -15.22
C THR A 590 -22.36 -38.24 -14.28
N VAL A 591 -23.59 -38.72 -14.37
CA VAL A 591 -24.69 -38.36 -13.46
C VAL A 591 -25.03 -39.57 -12.62
N GLN A 592 -24.62 -39.52 -11.35
CA GLN A 592 -24.73 -40.66 -10.46
C GLN A 592 -26.18 -40.98 -10.10
N ASN A 593 -26.46 -42.27 -9.88
CA ASN A 593 -27.76 -42.80 -9.44
C ASN A 593 -28.92 -42.55 -10.41
N VAL A 594 -28.64 -42.18 -11.67
CA VAL A 594 -29.63 -42.11 -12.74
C VAL A 594 -29.62 -43.43 -13.50
N ALA A 595 -30.49 -44.37 -13.11
CA ALA A 595 -30.50 -45.72 -13.65
C ALA A 595 -31.29 -45.87 -14.97
N ALA A 596 -31.95 -44.81 -15.44
CA ALA A 596 -32.73 -44.79 -16.68
C ALA A 596 -32.66 -43.41 -17.35
N LEU A 597 -32.42 -43.37 -18.66
CA LEU A 597 -32.19 -42.12 -19.42
C LEU A 597 -33.43 -41.23 -19.54
N ASP A 598 -34.63 -41.81 -19.48
CA ASP A 598 -35.88 -41.06 -19.54
C ASP A 598 -36.08 -40.09 -18.36
N GLN A 599 -35.34 -40.30 -17.27
CA GLN A 599 -35.24 -39.39 -16.14
C GLN A 599 -34.58 -38.05 -16.50
N LEU A 600 -33.85 -37.95 -17.61
CA LEU A 600 -33.13 -36.74 -18.01
C LEU A 600 -33.85 -35.90 -19.08
N TYR A 601 -34.89 -36.45 -19.74
CA TYR A 601 -35.49 -35.82 -20.93
C TYR A 601 -36.08 -34.43 -20.70
N THR A 602 -36.44 -34.07 -19.48
CA THR A 602 -36.99 -32.75 -19.13
C THR A 602 -36.00 -31.84 -18.43
N ASP A 603 -34.81 -32.34 -18.12
CA ASP A 603 -33.87 -31.66 -17.22
C ASP A 603 -32.58 -31.22 -17.93
N ILE A 604 -32.39 -31.63 -19.19
CA ILE A 604 -31.34 -31.11 -20.07
C ILE A 604 -31.80 -29.79 -20.72
N ALA A 605 -30.94 -28.78 -20.64
CA ALA A 605 -31.04 -27.53 -21.36
C ALA A 605 -29.71 -27.20 -22.05
N PHE A 606 -29.72 -26.24 -22.97
CA PHE A 606 -28.54 -25.76 -23.69
C PHE A 606 -28.23 -24.31 -23.33
N ALA A 607 -26.94 -23.98 -23.23
CA ALA A 607 -26.42 -22.67 -22.82
C ALA A 607 -26.62 -21.57 -23.87
#